data_AF-A0A5B7KDI9-F1
#
_entry.id   AF-A0A5B7KDI9-F1
#
_cell.length_a   1.000
_cell.length_b   1.000
_cell.length_c   1.000
_cell.angle_alpha   90.00
_cell.angle_beta   90.00
_cell.angle_gamma   90.00
#
_symmetry.space_group_name_H-M   'P 1'
#
loop_
_entity.id
_entity.type
_entity.pdbx_description
1 polymer ?
#
loop_
_entity_poly.entity_id
_entity_poly.type
_entity_poly.pdbx_seq_one_letter_code
_entity_poly.pdbx_strand_id
1 'polypeptide(L)'
;MRASKTVFIVYSKAYVYERLNLEVLIAQHFTNKGGFTPLYVARENIVPGYCGWPLSPNTPFKSNLDHCILAFHGAGLIEKWTKEILERTQFDSRQRMNTVTDAEDTYSEDQDVEIHQVTTKALTLIHMQSPLFLFVAGAFLSFGVFIGESCFALSSWPNLKRFNRPSSREFILI
;
A
#
# COMPACT_ATOMS: atom_id res chain seq x y z
N MET A 1 39.27 -21.28 -37.25
CA MET A 1 39.20 -20.18 -36.26
C MET A 1 38.43 -19.01 -36.88
N ARG A 2 37.16 -18.82 -36.48
CA ARG A 2 36.30 -17.71 -36.94
C ARG A 2 36.42 -16.59 -35.93
N ALA A 3 37.00 -15.46 -36.33
CA ALA A 3 37.04 -14.25 -35.52
C ALA A 3 35.61 -13.71 -35.35
N SER A 4 35.13 -13.73 -34.10
CA SER A 4 33.88 -13.09 -33.71
C SER A 4 34.07 -11.57 -33.81
N LYS A 5 33.44 -10.94 -34.81
CA LYS A 5 33.41 -9.47 -34.94
C LYS A 5 32.44 -8.94 -33.88
N THR A 6 32.98 -8.46 -32.78
CA THR A 6 32.24 -7.66 -31.79
C THR A 6 31.87 -6.33 -32.46
N VAL A 7 30.63 -6.22 -32.91
CA VAL A 7 30.05 -4.99 -33.46
C VAL A 7 29.84 -4.03 -32.29
N PHE A 8 30.69 -3.02 -32.18
CA PHE A 8 30.46 -1.88 -31.30
C PHE A 8 29.29 -1.06 -31.85
N ILE A 9 28.14 -1.14 -31.18
CA ILE A 9 26.98 -0.28 -31.48
C ILE A 9 27.31 1.12 -30.96
N VAL A 10 27.63 2.02 -31.88
CA VAL A 10 27.81 3.45 -31.59
C VAL A 10 26.42 4.06 -31.34
N TYR A 11 26.15 4.38 -30.07
CA TYR A 11 24.93 5.04 -29.62
C TYR A 11 24.88 6.49 -30.10
N SER A 12 24.04 6.79 -31.10
CA SER A 12 23.51 8.15 -31.31
C SER A 12 22.15 8.19 -30.65
N LYS A 13 21.94 9.15 -29.75
CA LYS A 13 20.82 9.15 -28.81
C LYS A 13 19.59 9.83 -29.43
N ALA A 14 18.56 9.04 -29.70
CA ALA A 14 17.19 9.52 -29.86
C ALA A 14 16.49 9.43 -28.48
N TYR A 15 15.95 10.54 -27.99
CA TYR A 15 15.43 10.67 -26.63
C TYR A 15 13.91 10.48 -26.61
N VAL A 16 13.39 9.57 -25.76
CA VAL A 16 11.96 9.50 -25.40
C VAL A 16 11.79 9.19 -23.90
N TYR A 17 10.78 9.81 -23.30
CA TYR A 17 10.49 9.82 -21.86
C TYR A 17 9.70 8.58 -21.40
N GLU A 18 10.38 7.63 -20.76
CA GLU A 18 9.79 6.44 -20.11
C GLU A 18 8.71 6.80 -19.07
N ARG A 19 8.94 7.89 -18.32
CA ARG A 19 8.02 8.37 -17.28
C ARG A 19 6.59 8.51 -17.78
N LEU A 20 6.43 9.01 -19.01
CA LEU A 20 5.12 9.25 -19.58
C LEU A 20 4.42 7.94 -19.93
N ASN A 21 5.17 6.95 -20.41
CA ASN A 21 4.63 5.61 -20.65
C ASN A 21 4.15 4.96 -19.35
N LEU A 22 4.90 5.15 -18.27
CA LEU A 22 4.55 4.65 -16.95
C LEU A 22 3.30 5.35 -16.39
N GLU A 23 3.19 6.68 -16.55
CA GLU A 23 1.99 7.44 -16.20
C GLU A 23 0.75 6.98 -16.98
N VAL A 24 0.89 6.68 -18.28
CA VAL A 24 -0.18 6.12 -19.12
C VAL A 24 -0.60 4.72 -18.65
N LEU A 25 0.37 3.85 -18.37
CA LEU A 25 0.12 2.48 -17.91
C LEU A 25 -0.58 2.47 -16.54
N ILE A 26 -0.24 3.42 -15.68
CA ILE A 26 -0.92 3.64 -14.40
C ILE A 26 -2.34 4.13 -14.60
N ALA A 27 -2.54 5.14 -15.47
CA ALA A 27 -3.86 5.64 -15.79
C ALA A 27 -4.79 4.55 -16.35
N GLN A 28 -4.23 3.63 -17.14
CA GLN A 28 -4.98 2.54 -17.76
C GLN A 28 -5.35 1.43 -16.77
N HIS A 29 -4.45 1.05 -15.87
CA HIS A 29 -4.62 -0.17 -15.06
C HIS A 29 -4.92 0.08 -13.57
N PHE A 30 -4.63 1.27 -13.06
CA PHE A 30 -4.68 1.55 -11.62
C PHE A 30 -5.59 2.72 -11.25
N THR A 31 -6.17 3.45 -12.21
CA THR A 31 -7.16 4.48 -11.88
C THR A 31 -8.53 3.84 -11.61
N ASN A 32 -9.05 4.00 -10.40
CA ASN A 32 -10.35 3.47 -9.98
C ASN A 32 -11.52 4.41 -10.42
N LYS A 33 -12.76 3.94 -10.36
CA LYS A 33 -14.00 4.66 -10.77
C LYS A 33 -14.13 6.07 -10.16
N GLY A 34 -13.64 6.25 -8.93
CA GLY A 34 -13.63 7.55 -8.23
C GLY A 34 -12.50 8.51 -8.67
N GLY A 35 -11.70 8.17 -9.67
CA GLY A 35 -10.53 8.96 -10.10
C GLY A 35 -9.31 8.85 -9.17
N PHE A 36 -9.40 8.05 -8.11
CA PHE A 36 -8.29 7.75 -7.22
C PHE A 36 -7.37 6.71 -7.85
N THR A 37 -6.08 7.02 -7.87
CA THR A 37 -5.02 6.09 -8.29
C THR A 37 -4.29 5.65 -7.01
N PRO A 38 -4.52 4.43 -6.51
CA PRO A 38 -3.92 3.96 -5.25
C PRO A 38 -2.41 3.69 -5.40
N LEU A 39 -1.88 3.76 -6.63
CA LEU A 39 -0.46 3.61 -6.92
C LEU A 39 0.21 5.00 -7.02
N TYR A 40 0.97 5.36 -5.98
CA TYR A 40 1.88 6.51 -6.04
C TYR A 40 3.22 6.05 -6.62
N VAL A 41 3.58 6.57 -7.79
CA VAL A 41 4.95 6.47 -8.28
C VAL A 41 5.80 7.37 -7.42
N ALA A 42 6.81 6.81 -6.74
CA ALA A 42 7.80 7.60 -6.04
C ALA A 42 8.39 8.63 -7.02
N ARG A 43 8.45 9.90 -6.61
CA ARG A 43 8.79 11.06 -7.44
C ARG A 43 10.15 10.96 -8.15
N GLU A 44 11.00 10.04 -7.70
CA GLU A 44 12.36 9.86 -8.19
C GLU A 44 12.51 8.50 -8.86
N ASN A 45 12.77 8.53 -10.18
CA ASN A 45 13.12 7.35 -10.95
C ASN A 45 14.57 6.99 -10.59
N ILE A 46 14.77 5.93 -9.80
CA ILE A 46 16.10 5.49 -9.32
C ILE A 46 17.00 5.10 -10.52
N VAL A 47 16.38 4.73 -11.64
CA VAL A 47 17.05 4.50 -12.92
C VAL A 47 16.23 5.20 -14.00
N PRO A 48 16.75 6.24 -14.69
CA PRO A 48 16.08 6.76 -15.88
C PRO A 48 16.12 5.68 -16.95
N GLY A 49 14.99 5.00 -17.21
CA GLY A 49 14.89 4.15 -18.37
C GLY A 49 14.87 5.01 -19.61
N TYR A 50 15.77 4.68 -20.52
CA TYR A 50 15.87 5.34 -21.81
C TYR A 50 14.99 4.59 -22.81
N CYS A 51 13.99 5.25 -23.35
CA CYS A 51 13.29 4.77 -24.53
C CYS A 51 13.97 5.35 -25.77
N GLY A 52 14.28 4.49 -26.73
CA GLY A 52 14.85 4.87 -28.02
C GLY A 52 14.39 3.92 -29.12
N TRP A 53 14.38 4.39 -30.36
CA TRP A 53 14.06 3.53 -31.49
C TRP A 53 15.25 2.64 -31.85
N PRO A 54 15.09 1.31 -31.86
CA PRO A 54 16.14 0.42 -32.36
C PRO A 54 16.28 0.64 -33.87
N LEU A 55 17.37 1.29 -34.27
CA LEU A 55 17.72 1.52 -35.67
C LEU A 55 18.94 0.67 -36.02
N SER A 56 18.93 0.08 -37.21
CA SER A 56 20.10 -0.62 -37.74
C SER A 56 21.28 0.37 -37.88
N PRO A 57 22.53 -0.03 -37.56
CA PRO A 57 23.67 0.89 -37.49
C PRO A 57 23.96 1.70 -38.76
N ASN A 58 23.49 1.22 -39.91
CA ASN A 58 23.79 1.77 -41.23
C ASN A 58 22.56 2.34 -41.96
N THR A 59 21.52 2.76 -41.23
CA THR A 59 20.35 3.37 -41.87
C THR A 59 20.66 4.80 -42.32
N PRO A 60 20.46 5.14 -43.61
CA PRO A 60 20.79 6.46 -44.14
C PRO A 60 19.88 7.58 -43.60
N PHE A 61 18.73 7.23 -43.02
CA PHE A 61 17.74 8.17 -42.50
C PHE A 61 17.95 8.52 -41.02
N LYS A 62 18.95 7.93 -40.35
CA LYS A 62 19.19 8.15 -38.91
C LYS A 62 19.40 9.62 -38.55
N SER A 63 20.21 10.33 -39.33
CA SER A 63 20.50 11.76 -39.09
C SER A 63 19.26 12.64 -39.24
N ASN A 64 18.44 12.36 -40.25
CA ASN A 64 17.22 13.11 -40.52
C ASN A 64 16.18 12.84 -39.43
N LEU A 65 16.09 11.60 -38.96
CA LEU A 65 15.19 11.21 -37.88
C LEU A 65 15.59 11.86 -36.55
N ASP A 66 16.88 11.83 -36.19
CA ASP A 66 17.39 12.51 -34.99
C ASP A 66 17.10 14.02 -35.04
N HIS A 67 17.26 14.66 -36.21
CA HIS A 67 16.94 16.08 -36.39
C HIS A 67 15.44 16.38 -36.24
N CYS A 68 14.57 15.55 -36.83
CA CYS A 68 13.11 15.71 -36.67
C CYS A 68 12.67 15.52 -35.21
N ILE A 69 13.21 14.53 -34.51
CA ILE A 69 12.90 14.32 -33.08
C ILE A 69 13.31 15.53 -32.25
N LEU A 70 14.51 16.07 -32.47
CA LEU A 70 14.99 17.27 -31.79
C LEU A 70 14.11 18.49 -32.12
N ALA A 71 13.67 18.63 -33.38
CA ALA A 71 12.76 19.70 -33.78
C ALA A 71 11.39 19.58 -33.10
N PHE A 72 10.81 18.37 -33.03
CA PHE A 72 9.55 18.13 -32.33
C PHE A 72 9.67 18.32 -30.81
N HIS A 73 10.81 17.95 -30.24
CA HIS A 73 11.12 18.19 -28.83
C HIS A 73 11.22 19.68 -28.53
N GLY A 74 12.02 20.42 -29.30
CA GLY A 74 12.17 21.87 -29.14
C GLY A 74 10.89 22.66 -29.41
N ALA A 75 9.99 22.14 -30.24
CA ALA A 75 8.67 22.71 -30.47
C ALA A 75 7.63 22.34 -29.40
N GLY A 76 7.97 21.50 -28.41
CA GLY A 76 7.04 21.04 -27.37
C GLY A 76 5.93 20.11 -27.88
N LEU A 77 6.02 19.61 -29.12
CA LEU A 77 5.00 18.74 -29.72
C LEU A 77 4.89 17.41 -28.98
N ILE A 78 6.04 16.87 -28.53
CA ILE A 78 6.09 15.61 -27.80
C ILE A 78 5.31 15.73 -26.49
N GLU A 79 5.51 16.82 -25.73
CA GLU A 79 4.81 17.05 -24.47
C GLU A 79 3.29 17.19 -24.69
N LYS A 80 2.91 17.96 -25.72
CA LYS A 80 1.50 18.15 -26.08
C LYS A 80 0.82 16.82 -26.43
N TRP A 81 1.39 16.04 -27.35
CA TRP A 81 0.82 14.75 -27.73
C TRP A 81 0.76 13.79 -26.57
N THR A 82 1.77 13.80 -25.71
CA THR A 82 1.78 12.89 -24.58
C THR A 82 0.69 13.24 -23.57
N LYS A 83 0.48 14.52 -23.30
CA LYS A 83 -0.63 14.99 -22.46
C LYS A 83 -1.98 14.59 -23.06
N GLU A 84 -2.16 14.76 -24.37
CA GLU A 84 -3.38 14.39 -25.08
C GLU A 84 -3.65 12.87 -25.01
N ILE A 85 -2.61 12.04 -25.18
CA ILE A 85 -2.70 10.58 -25.02
C ILE A 85 -3.08 10.22 -23.59
N LEU A 86 -2.48 10.86 -22.59
CA LEU A 86 -2.77 10.60 -21.19
C LEU A 86 -4.22 10.95 -20.84
N GLU A 87 -4.69 12.13 -21.26
CA GLU A 87 -6.07 12.58 -21.08
C GLU A 87 -7.07 11.63 -21.76
N ARG A 88 -6.77 11.23 -23.00
CA ARG A 88 -7.61 10.28 -23.74
C ARG A 88 -7.64 8.91 -23.07
N THR A 89 -6.50 8.42 -22.59
CA THR A 89 -6.42 7.13 -21.88
C THR A 89 -7.22 7.16 -20.58
N GLN A 90 -7.14 8.25 -19.83
CA GLN A 90 -7.96 8.43 -18.62
C GLN A 90 -9.46 8.49 -18.95
N PHE A 91 -9.83 9.16 -20.02
CA PHE A 91 -11.21 9.23 -20.49
C PHE A 91 -11.73 7.84 -20.90
N ASP A 92 -10.99 7.12 -21.74
CA ASP A 92 -11.35 5.78 -22.22
C ASP A 92 -11.43 4.77 -21.05
N SER A 93 -10.54 4.88 -20.06
CA SER A 93 -10.57 4.07 -18.84
C SER A 93 -11.87 4.30 -18.05
N ARG A 94 -12.26 5.56 -17.84
CA ARG A 94 -13.53 5.91 -17.19
C ARG A 94 -14.73 5.38 -17.97
N GLN A 95 -14.71 5.50 -19.29
CA GLN A 95 -15.80 5.04 -20.15
C GLN A 95 -15.98 3.51 -20.07
N ARG A 96 -14.88 2.74 -20.09
CA ARG A 96 -14.92 1.28 -19.93
C ARG A 96 -15.51 0.85 -18.59
N MET A 97 -15.17 1.55 -17.51
CA MET A 97 -15.72 1.24 -16.19
C MET A 97 -17.23 1.52 -16.08
N ASN A 98 -17.71 2.59 -16.72
CA ASN A 98 -19.15 2.87 -16.76
C ASN A 98 -19.91 1.74 -17.47
N THR A 99 -19.40 1.29 -18.63
CA THR A 99 -20.04 0.18 -19.37
C THR A 99 -19.99 -1.18 -18.66
N VAL A 100 -18.99 -1.43 -17.81
CA VAL A 100 -18.91 -2.67 -17.01
C VAL A 100 -19.87 -2.63 -15.82
N THR A 101 -20.06 -1.46 -15.20
CA THR A 101 -21.04 -1.29 -14.11
C THR A 101 -22.46 -1.58 -14.60
N ASP A 102 -22.82 -1.05 -15.77
CA ASP A 102 -24.13 -1.28 -16.38
C ASP A 102 -24.36 -2.75 -16.79
N ALA A 103 -23.28 -3.54 -16.97
CA ALA A 103 -23.35 -4.95 -17.33
C ALA A 103 -23.29 -5.90 -16.11
N GLU A 104 -22.61 -5.52 -15.03
CA GLU A 104 -22.54 -6.29 -13.77
C GLU A 104 -23.79 -6.12 -12.90
N ASP A 105 -24.51 -5.00 -13.02
CA ASP A 105 -25.78 -4.76 -12.31
C ASP A 105 -26.92 -5.70 -12.74
N THR A 106 -26.72 -6.56 -13.75
CA THR A 106 -27.69 -7.59 -14.16
C THR A 106 -27.44 -8.97 -13.51
N TYR A 107 -26.33 -9.20 -12.80
CA TYR A 107 -25.98 -10.56 -12.32
C TYR A 107 -25.33 -10.67 -10.93
N SER A 108 -25.44 -9.68 -10.04
CA SER A 108 -24.96 -9.82 -8.66
C SER A 108 -25.92 -9.20 -7.65
N GLU A 109 -26.96 -9.96 -7.31
CA GLU A 109 -27.57 -9.91 -5.98
C GLU A 109 -26.52 -10.43 -4.96
N ASP A 110 -26.38 -9.70 -3.85
CA ASP A 110 -25.66 -10.09 -2.64
C ASP A 110 -24.12 -10.07 -2.69
N GLN A 111 -23.54 -8.88 -2.83
CA GLN A 111 -22.33 -8.55 -2.07
C GLN A 111 -22.20 -7.04 -1.82
N ASP A 112 -22.12 -6.72 -0.54
CA ASP A 112 -22.06 -5.39 0.06
C ASP A 112 -21.24 -4.37 -0.74
N VAL A 113 -21.98 -3.46 -1.38
CA VAL A 113 -21.45 -2.30 -2.09
C VAL A 113 -21.05 -1.25 -1.05
N GLU A 114 -19.77 -1.21 -0.67
CA GLU A 114 -19.19 -0.05 0.00
C GLU A 114 -18.89 1.02 -1.06
N ILE A 115 -19.90 1.86 -1.31
CA ILE A 115 -19.81 3.05 -2.14
C ILE A 115 -18.77 3.99 -1.53
N HIS A 116 -17.72 4.29 -2.31
CA HIS A 116 -16.70 5.30 -2.05
C HIS A 116 -17.31 6.71 -2.02
N GLN A 117 -18.09 7.02 -0.99
CA GLN A 117 -18.29 8.38 -0.55
C GLN A 117 -17.07 8.83 0.24
N VAL A 118 -16.81 10.14 0.19
CA VAL A 118 -15.85 10.85 1.05
C VAL A 118 -16.39 10.79 2.49
N THR A 119 -16.33 9.61 3.08
CA THR A 119 -16.70 9.35 4.45
C THR A 119 -15.46 9.65 5.25
N THR A 120 -15.54 10.69 6.09
CA THR A 120 -14.70 10.86 7.27
C THR A 120 -14.34 9.48 7.80
N LYS A 121 -13.07 9.07 7.64
CA LYS A 121 -12.58 7.75 8.05
C LYS A 121 -12.97 7.54 9.51
N ALA A 122 -14.09 6.87 9.74
CA ALA A 122 -14.43 6.36 11.05
C ALA A 122 -13.25 5.49 11.43
N LEU A 123 -12.64 5.79 12.58
CA LEU A 123 -11.42 5.15 13.05
C LEU A 123 -11.71 3.65 13.14
N THR A 124 -11.31 2.91 12.11
CA THR A 124 -11.71 1.53 11.93
C THR A 124 -11.18 0.72 13.10
N LEU A 125 -12.00 -0.21 13.60
CA LEU A 125 -11.72 -1.06 14.76
C LEU A 125 -10.33 -1.73 14.69
N ILE A 126 -9.81 -1.93 13.49
CA ILE A 126 -8.46 -2.43 13.17
C ILE A 126 -7.35 -1.59 13.83
N HIS A 127 -7.48 -0.27 13.91
CA HIS A 127 -6.50 0.59 14.57
C HIS A 127 -6.56 0.49 16.11
N MET A 128 -7.68 0.02 16.67
CA MET A 128 -7.84 -0.23 18.11
C MET A 128 -7.40 -1.63 18.54
N GLN A 129 -6.95 -2.48 17.61
CA GLN A 129 -6.55 -3.86 17.91
C GLN A 129 -5.41 -3.92 18.94
N SER A 130 -4.37 -3.09 18.79
CA SER A 130 -3.22 -3.10 19.70
C SER A 130 -3.57 -2.68 21.14
N PRO A 131 -4.29 -1.57 21.40
CA PRO A 131 -4.77 -1.22 22.73
C PRO A 131 -5.64 -2.31 23.38
N LEU A 132 -6.48 -2.99 22.59
CA LEU A 132 -7.38 -4.03 23.10
C LEU A 132 -6.61 -5.27 23.57
N PHE A 133 -5.58 -5.70 22.81
CA PHE A 133 -4.69 -6.78 23.25
C PHE A 133 -3.96 -6.45 24.55
N LEU A 134 -3.48 -5.21 24.68
CA LEU A 134 -2.77 -4.76 25.88
C LEU A 134 -3.70 -4.71 27.10
N PHE A 135 -4.95 -4.29 26.92
CA PHE A 135 -5.98 -4.33 27.95
C PHE A 135 -6.28 -5.76 28.41
N VAL A 136 -6.51 -6.69 27.48
CA VAL A 136 -6.79 -8.10 27.78
C VAL A 136 -5.62 -8.75 28.52
N ALA A 137 -4.39 -8.51 28.08
CA ALA A 137 -3.19 -9.01 28.75
C ALA A 137 -3.07 -8.46 30.19
N GLY A 138 -3.30 -7.16 30.39
CA GLY A 138 -3.30 -6.53 31.71
C GLY A 138 -4.39 -7.07 32.65
N ALA A 139 -5.57 -7.38 32.10
CA ALA A 139 -6.67 -7.99 32.84
C ALA A 139 -6.31 -9.40 33.33
N PHE A 140 -5.72 -10.24 32.47
CA PHE A 140 -5.27 -11.58 32.86
C PHE A 140 -4.16 -11.55 33.92
N LEU A 141 -3.20 -10.63 33.81
CA LEU A 141 -2.15 -10.47 34.81
C LEU A 141 -2.72 -10.06 36.17
N SER A 142 -3.59 -9.05 36.20
CA SER A 142 -4.25 -8.60 37.42
C SER A 142 -5.08 -9.71 38.08
N PHE A 143 -5.81 -10.48 37.27
CA PHE A 143 -6.60 -11.61 37.74
C PHE A 143 -5.72 -12.73 38.32
N GLY A 144 -4.58 -13.02 37.70
CA GLY A 144 -3.60 -13.99 38.19
C GLY A 144 -3.01 -13.59 39.56
N VAL A 145 -2.65 -12.31 39.73
CA VAL A 145 -2.17 -11.78 41.01
C VAL A 145 -3.25 -11.92 42.10
N PHE A 146 -4.49 -11.55 41.78
CA PHE A 146 -5.61 -11.64 42.72
C PHE A 146 -5.88 -13.08 43.19
N ILE A 147 -5.84 -14.06 42.28
CA ILE A 147 -5.98 -15.48 42.64
C ILE A 147 -4.81 -15.92 43.52
N GLY A 148 -3.58 -15.53 43.16
CA GLY A 148 -2.38 -15.87 43.94
C GLY A 148 -2.45 -15.37 45.39
N GLU A 149 -2.85 -14.11 45.57
CA GLU A 149 -3.04 -13.52 46.91
C GLU A 149 -4.18 -14.21 47.68
N SER A 150 -5.30 -14.50 47.01
CA SER A 150 -6.45 -15.17 47.61
C SER A 150 -6.08 -16.58 48.09
N CYS A 151 -5.33 -17.34 47.29
CA CYS A 151 -4.83 -18.67 47.65
C CYS A 151 -3.83 -18.60 48.81
N PHE A 152 -2.91 -17.64 48.80
CA PHE A 152 -1.93 -17.45 49.87
C PHE A 152 -2.61 -17.05 51.19
N ALA A 153 -3.53 -16.09 51.15
CA ALA A 153 -4.32 -15.67 52.30
C ALA A 153 -5.10 -16.85 52.90
N LEU A 154 -5.78 -17.64 52.05
CA LEU A 154 -6.53 -18.82 52.49
C LEU A 154 -5.62 -19.91 53.09
N SER A 155 -4.44 -20.13 52.53
CA SER A 155 -3.45 -21.07 53.05
C SER A 155 -2.81 -20.61 54.37
N SER A 156 -2.67 -19.29 54.57
CA SER A 156 -2.13 -18.70 55.81
C SER A 156 -3.14 -18.67 56.96
N TRP A 157 -4.44 -18.62 56.66
CA TRP A 157 -5.54 -18.58 57.62
C TRP A 157 -5.55 -19.71 58.68
N PRO A 158 -5.29 -21.00 58.36
CA PRO A 158 -5.24 -22.06 59.36
C PRO A 158 -4.14 -21.89 60.41
N ASN A 159 -3.06 -21.14 60.13
CA ASN A 159 -1.99 -20.92 61.11
C ASN A 159 -2.33 -19.85 62.15
N LEU A 160 -3.12 -18.83 61.82
CA LEU A 160 -3.56 -17.82 62.80
C LEU A 160 -4.59 -18.35 63.79
N LYS A 161 -5.37 -19.38 63.45
CA LYS A 161 -6.32 -20.02 64.39
C LYS A 161 -5.64 -20.78 65.54
N ARG A 162 -4.33 -21.06 65.48
CA ARG A 162 -3.61 -21.70 66.60
C ARG A 162 -3.13 -20.72 67.67
N PHE A 163 -3.11 -19.41 67.40
CA PHE A 163 -2.54 -18.42 68.33
C PHE A 163 -3.56 -17.71 69.23
N ASN A 164 -4.86 -17.91 69.00
CA ASN A 164 -5.91 -17.36 69.86
C ASN A 164 -6.56 -18.46 70.73
N ARG A 165 -5.76 -19.19 71.52
CA ARG A 165 -6.28 -19.83 72.73
C ARG A 165 -6.27 -18.77 73.82
N PRO A 166 -7.43 -18.29 74.31
CA PRO A 166 -7.44 -17.47 75.51
C PRO A 166 -6.82 -18.29 76.63
N SER A 167 -5.73 -17.76 77.20
CA SER A 167 -5.13 -18.28 78.43
C SER A 167 -6.15 -18.09 79.55
N SER A 168 -7.00 -19.09 79.77
CA SER A 168 -7.82 -19.23 80.97
C SER A 168 -6.90 -19.43 82.17
N ARG A 169 -6.32 -18.33 82.68
CA ARG A 169 -5.72 -18.28 84.00
C ARG A 169 -6.74 -17.67 84.95
N GLU A 170 -7.40 -18.56 85.67
CA GLU A 170 -7.63 -18.51 87.11
C GLU A 170 -7.99 -17.13 87.70
N PHE A 171 -9.28 -16.87 87.85
CA PHE A 171 -9.76 -15.99 88.92
C PHE A 171 -10.09 -16.87 90.13
N ILE A 172 -9.20 -16.76 91.12
CA ILE A 172 -9.27 -17.37 92.44
C ILE A 172 -10.37 -16.69 93.28
N LEU A 173 -11.15 -17.52 93.96
CA LEU A 173 -12.15 -17.20 94.99
C LEU A 173 -11.58 -16.32 96.11
N ILE A 174 -12.31 -15.27 96.50
CA ILE A 174 -12.37 -14.74 97.88
C ILE A 174 -13.85 -14.51 98.21
#